data_AF-A0AAW2LT28-F1
#
_entry.id   AF-A0AAW2LT28-F1
#
_cell.length_a   1.000
_cell.length_b   1.000
_cell.length_c   1.000
_cell.angle_alpha   90.00
_cell.angle_beta   90.00
_cell.angle_gamma   90.00
#
_symmetry.space_group_name_H-M   'P 1'
#
loop_
_entity.id
_entity.type
_entity.pdbx_description
1 polymer ?
#
loop_
_entity_poly.entity_id
_entity_poly.type
_entity_poly.pdbx_seq_one_letter_code
_entity_poly.pdbx_strand_id
1 'polypeptide(L)'
;MHVLPDSFDMLSSSCLKDNPWHKFPFTGFVAMLSAIITLMIDSMATSLYSKKHKTALVLPESGGDQEMAVVEAAAHSHFHGHHHGSKLEVEGSQLLRYRVIAMVLELGIIVHSVVIGLSLGASNNTCSIKGLVAALCFHQMFEGMGLGGCILQAEYKFVKKAAMAFFFSVTTPFGIALGLALASSYKENSSRALITVGLLNASSAGLLIYMALVDLLAADFMGPKLQGSVKLQIKSYVAVLLGAGGMSLMAKWA
;
A
#
# COMPACT_ATOMS: atom_id res chain seq x y z
N MET A 1 10.81 0.11 8.44
CA MET A 1 12.22 0.15 8.86
C MET A 1 12.79 1.56 8.94
N HIS A 2 12.52 2.47 7.99
CA HIS A 2 13.00 3.87 8.08
C HIS A 2 11.89 4.85 8.55
N VAL A 3 10.68 4.76 7.98
CA VAL A 3 9.56 5.70 8.26
C VAL A 3 9.16 5.81 9.74
N LEU A 4 9.05 4.65 10.40
CA LEU A 4 8.57 4.62 11.78
C LEU A 4 9.61 5.22 12.75
N PRO A 5 10.92 4.87 12.67
CA PRO A 5 11.97 5.61 13.37
C PRO A 5 11.98 7.13 13.08
N ASP A 6 11.86 7.56 11.83
CA ASP A 6 11.84 8.99 11.49
C ASP A 6 10.70 9.73 12.21
N SER A 7 9.53 9.09 12.29
CA SER A 7 8.41 9.64 13.08
C SER A 7 8.74 9.75 14.57
N PHE A 8 9.41 8.74 15.15
CA PHE A 8 9.83 8.79 16.55
C PHE A 8 10.81 9.94 16.78
N ASP A 9 11.80 10.11 15.90
CA ASP A 9 12.81 11.16 16.02
C ASP A 9 12.19 12.56 15.89
N MET A 10 11.23 12.74 14.98
CA MET A 10 10.53 14.02 14.80
C MET A 10 9.62 14.36 15.98
N LEU A 11 8.81 13.40 16.46
CA LEU A 11 7.84 13.63 17.53
C LEU A 11 8.46 13.63 18.94
N SER A 12 9.68 13.08 19.07
CA SER A 12 10.47 13.13 20.31
C SER A 12 11.55 14.22 20.28
N SER A 13 11.51 15.12 19.29
CA SER A 13 12.48 16.20 19.16
C SER A 13 12.41 17.17 20.35
N SER A 14 13.58 17.64 20.80
CA SER A 14 13.71 18.68 21.83
C SER A 14 13.11 20.03 21.42
N CYS A 15 12.78 20.22 20.14
CA CYS A 15 12.08 21.40 19.62
C CYS A 15 10.57 21.39 19.93
N LEU A 16 10.04 20.32 20.52
CA LEU A 16 8.66 20.18 20.95
C LEU A 16 8.52 20.32 22.47
N LYS A 17 7.35 20.82 22.91
CA LYS A 17 7.04 20.97 24.34
C LYS A 17 6.93 19.61 25.03
N ASP A 18 7.45 19.49 26.26
CA ASP A 18 7.35 18.29 27.10
C ASP A 18 5.94 17.69 27.16
N ASN A 19 4.93 18.54 27.35
CA ASN A 19 3.54 18.13 27.32
C ASN A 19 2.86 18.67 26.04
N PRO A 20 2.19 17.83 25.22
CA PRO A 20 1.96 16.38 25.38
C PRO A 20 3.05 15.48 24.74
N TRP A 21 3.96 16.04 23.94
CA TRP A 21 4.76 15.29 22.96
C TRP A 21 5.73 14.27 23.56
N HIS A 22 6.33 14.58 24.72
CA HIS A 22 7.27 13.68 25.39
C HIS A 22 6.60 12.76 26.43
N LYS A 23 5.31 12.97 26.71
CA LYS A 23 4.55 12.19 27.70
C LYS A 23 3.65 11.12 27.08
N PHE A 24 3.30 11.25 25.81
CA PHE A 24 2.40 10.34 25.12
C PHE A 24 3.06 9.79 23.84
N PRO A 25 3.03 8.47 23.58
CA PRO A 25 3.67 7.87 22.41
C PRO A 25 2.85 8.10 21.13
N PHE A 26 2.82 9.34 20.63
CA PHE A 26 2.03 9.73 19.46
C PHE A 26 2.36 8.90 18.22
N THR A 27 3.64 8.64 17.95
CA THR A 27 4.07 7.81 16.81
C THR A 27 3.40 6.44 16.83
N GLY A 28 3.53 5.71 17.95
CA GLY A 28 2.95 4.39 18.08
C GLY A 28 1.41 4.41 18.05
N PHE A 29 0.79 5.37 18.73
CA PHE A 29 -0.66 5.53 18.73
C PHE A 29 -1.22 5.78 17.32
N VAL A 30 -0.63 6.72 16.57
CA VAL A 30 -1.10 7.07 15.22
C VAL A 30 -0.83 5.95 14.22
N ALA A 31 0.31 5.26 14.32
CA ALA A 31 0.60 4.09 13.49
C ALA A 31 -0.44 2.98 13.73
N MET A 32 -0.74 2.66 14.98
CA MET A 32 -1.76 1.67 15.31
C MET A 32 -3.15 2.08 14.85
N LEU A 33 -3.53 3.34 15.07
CA LEU A 33 -4.82 3.87 14.61
C LEU A 33 -4.93 3.78 13.08
N SER A 34 -3.87 4.13 12.36
CA SER A 34 -3.84 4.01 10.89
C SER A 34 -3.99 2.57 10.43
N ALA A 35 -3.29 1.62 11.05
CA ALA A 35 -3.42 0.19 10.70
C ALA A 35 -4.86 -0.33 10.94
N ILE A 36 -5.49 0.08 12.04
CA ILE A 36 -6.89 -0.27 12.35
C ILE A 36 -7.84 0.34 11.32
N ILE A 37 -7.65 1.61 10.96
CA ILE A 37 -8.47 2.26 9.94
C ILE A 37 -8.31 1.57 8.59
N THR A 38 -7.08 1.19 8.19
CA THR A 38 -6.84 0.43 6.96
C THR A 38 -7.57 -0.91 6.99
N LEU A 39 -7.49 -1.66 8.10
CA LEU A 39 -8.26 -2.89 8.30
C LEU A 39 -9.78 -2.66 8.18
N MET A 40 -10.30 -1.60 8.78
CA MET A 40 -11.72 -1.26 8.70
C MET A 40 -12.13 -1.00 7.25
N ILE A 41 -11.34 -0.23 6.50
CA ILE A 41 -11.60 0.06 5.09
C ILE A 41 -11.58 -1.22 4.26
N ASP A 42 -10.55 -2.06 4.41
CA ASP A 42 -10.41 -3.32 3.68
C ASP A 42 -11.56 -4.30 3.98
N SER A 43 -11.90 -4.45 5.27
CA SER A 43 -13.03 -5.28 5.71
C SER A 43 -14.38 -4.76 5.20
N MET A 44 -14.62 -3.44 5.29
CA MET A 44 -15.87 -2.83 4.82
C MET A 44 -15.99 -2.93 3.29
N ALA A 45 -14.92 -2.65 2.56
CA ALA A 45 -14.87 -2.81 1.10
C ALA A 45 -15.22 -4.25 0.73
N THR A 46 -14.53 -5.23 1.32
CA THR A 46 -14.77 -6.66 1.07
C THR A 46 -16.23 -7.07 1.34
N SER A 47 -16.81 -6.59 2.44
CA SER A 47 -18.21 -6.84 2.82
C SER A 47 -19.22 -6.23 1.82
N LEU A 48 -19.04 -4.96 1.46
CA LEU A 48 -19.94 -4.26 0.53
C LEU A 48 -19.88 -4.87 -0.87
N TYR A 49 -18.69 -5.23 -1.36
CA TYR A 49 -18.53 -5.89 -2.64
C TYR A 49 -19.12 -7.30 -2.65
N SER A 50 -18.93 -8.08 -1.59
CA SER A 50 -19.55 -9.40 -1.44
C SER A 50 -21.07 -9.33 -1.43
N LYS A 51 -21.67 -8.32 -0.78
CA LYS A 51 -23.12 -8.09 -0.79
C LYS A 51 -23.65 -7.69 -2.16
N LYS A 52 -22.98 -6.75 -2.84
CA LYS A 52 -23.42 -6.27 -4.17
C LYS A 52 -23.40 -7.40 -5.22
N HIS A 53 -22.41 -8.29 -5.16
CA HIS A 53 -22.35 -9.46 -6.03
C HIS A 53 -23.47 -10.49 -5.73
N LYS A 54 -23.80 -10.69 -4.44
CA LYS A 54 -24.95 -11.53 -4.05
C LYS A 54 -26.29 -10.95 -4.51
N THR A 55 -26.47 -9.64 -4.45
CA THR A 55 -27.73 -8.99 -4.89
C THR A 55 -27.85 -8.95 -6.43
N ALA A 56 -26.75 -8.71 -7.15
CA ALA A 56 -26.74 -8.69 -8.61
C ALA A 56 -27.06 -10.05 -9.25
N LEU A 57 -26.80 -11.16 -8.55
CA LEU A 57 -27.19 -12.51 -8.98
C LEU A 57 -28.67 -12.84 -8.74
N VAL A 58 -29.40 -12.01 -7.97
CA VAL A 58 -30.80 -12.27 -7.55
C VAL A 58 -31.82 -11.42 -8.34
N LEU A 59 -31.39 -10.36 -9.02
CA LEU A 59 -32.27 -9.47 -9.80
C LEU A 59 -31.88 -9.49 -11.28
N PRO A 60 -32.79 -9.82 -12.23
CA PRO A 60 -32.52 -9.66 -13.64
C PRO A 60 -32.66 -8.17 -13.96
N GLU A 61 -31.55 -7.43 -14.05
CA GLU A 61 -31.63 -6.01 -14.39
C GLU A 61 -31.65 -5.81 -15.91
N SER A 62 -32.81 -5.32 -16.36
CA SER A 62 -33.05 -4.67 -17.64
C SER A 62 -32.37 -3.29 -17.64
N GLY A 63 -31.33 -3.13 -18.46
CA GLY A 63 -31.00 -1.88 -19.17
C GLY A 63 -30.30 -0.75 -18.41
N GLY A 64 -29.01 -0.53 -18.72
CA GLY A 64 -28.32 0.74 -18.44
C GLY A 64 -26.81 0.63 -18.21
N ASP A 65 -26.04 0.33 -19.26
CA ASP A 65 -24.61 0.57 -19.49
C ASP A 65 -23.65 0.70 -18.28
N GLN A 66 -22.88 -0.34 -17.96
CA GLN A 66 -21.40 -0.28 -17.86
C GLN A 66 -20.74 -1.65 -17.61
N GLU A 67 -19.94 -2.06 -18.61
CA GLU A 67 -18.87 -3.08 -18.61
C GLU A 67 -19.18 -4.48 -18.09
N MET A 68 -19.67 -5.35 -18.99
CA MET A 68 -18.91 -6.44 -19.62
C MET A 68 -19.87 -7.60 -19.97
N ALA A 69 -20.37 -7.60 -21.21
CA ALA A 69 -21.09 -8.73 -21.78
C ALA A 69 -20.48 -9.08 -23.14
N VAL A 70 -19.68 -10.14 -23.17
CA VAL A 70 -19.46 -10.96 -24.38
C VAL A 70 -19.35 -12.40 -23.92
N VAL A 71 -20.47 -13.12 -23.87
CA VAL A 71 -20.49 -14.55 -24.23
C VAL A 71 -21.79 -14.81 -24.98
N GLU A 72 -21.59 -15.33 -26.18
CA GLU A 72 -22.54 -15.60 -27.24
C GLU A 72 -23.63 -16.61 -26.80
N ALA A 73 -24.89 -16.27 -27.07
CA ALA A 73 -26.04 -17.08 -26.74
C ALA A 73 -26.43 -18.01 -27.91
N ALA A 74 -26.44 -19.31 -27.67
CA ALA A 74 -27.14 -20.28 -28.48
C ALA A 74 -28.03 -21.18 -27.60
N ALA A 75 -29.33 -20.92 -27.70
CA ALA A 75 -30.51 -21.79 -27.55
C ALA A 75 -30.66 -22.83 -26.40
N HIS A 76 -31.72 -22.60 -25.61
CA HIS A 76 -32.72 -23.52 -25.03
C HIS A 76 -32.30 -24.87 -24.39
N SER A 77 -32.60 -25.04 -23.09
CA SER A 77 -33.66 -25.94 -22.56
C SER A 77 -33.41 -26.34 -21.09
N HIS A 78 -34.49 -26.71 -20.40
CA HIS A 78 -34.59 -27.13 -19.01
C HIS A 78 -33.62 -28.24 -18.59
N PHE A 79 -33.01 -28.17 -17.40
CA PHE A 79 -32.97 -29.27 -16.39
C PHE A 79 -32.11 -28.95 -15.14
N HIS A 80 -32.36 -29.74 -14.09
CA HIS A 80 -31.71 -29.81 -12.78
C HIS A 80 -30.17 -29.92 -12.76
N GLY A 81 -29.55 -29.34 -11.71
CA GLY A 81 -28.40 -29.93 -11.02
C GLY A 81 -27.02 -29.27 -11.22
N HIS A 82 -26.30 -29.17 -10.09
CA HIS A 82 -24.83 -29.11 -9.93
C HIS A 82 -24.12 -27.73 -9.92
N HIS A 83 -23.75 -27.30 -8.70
CA HIS A 83 -22.37 -27.06 -8.21
C HIS A 83 -21.33 -26.35 -9.12
N HIS A 84 -21.75 -25.56 -10.11
CA HIS A 84 -20.85 -24.78 -10.96
C HIS A 84 -20.84 -23.27 -10.64
N GLY A 85 -21.84 -22.77 -9.90
CA GLY A 85 -21.90 -21.36 -9.48
C GLY A 85 -20.81 -20.97 -8.48
N SER A 86 -20.45 -21.88 -7.56
CA SER A 86 -19.49 -21.59 -6.48
C SER A 86 -18.08 -21.26 -7.01
N LYS A 87 -17.62 -21.88 -8.10
CA LYS A 87 -16.24 -21.66 -8.59
C LYS A 87 -16.09 -20.27 -9.25
N LEU A 88 -17.07 -19.86 -10.05
CA LEU A 88 -17.10 -18.53 -10.67
C LEU A 88 -17.30 -17.42 -9.62
N GLU A 89 -18.12 -17.65 -8.59
CA GLU A 89 -18.29 -16.72 -7.46
C GLU A 89 -17.01 -16.58 -6.62
N VAL A 90 -16.28 -17.68 -6.39
CA VAL A 90 -15.01 -17.67 -5.65
C VAL A 90 -13.90 -17.01 -6.48
N GLU A 91 -13.80 -17.26 -7.78
CA GLU A 91 -12.81 -16.59 -8.64
C GLU A 91 -13.07 -15.08 -8.78
N GLY A 92 -14.33 -14.66 -8.97
CA GLY A 92 -14.69 -13.25 -9.06
C GLY A 92 -14.44 -12.47 -7.77
N SER A 93 -14.74 -13.06 -6.61
CA SER A 93 -14.48 -12.43 -5.31
C SER A 93 -12.99 -12.31 -4.97
N GLN A 94 -12.16 -13.29 -5.38
CA GLN A 94 -10.70 -13.22 -5.23
C GLN A 94 -10.09 -12.15 -6.13
N LEU A 95 -10.53 -12.03 -7.39
CA LEU A 95 -10.06 -10.99 -8.30
C LEU A 95 -10.38 -9.59 -7.76
N LEU A 96 -11.60 -9.38 -7.24
CA LEU A 96 -11.97 -8.13 -6.59
C LEU A 96 -11.09 -7.82 -5.38
N ARG A 97 -10.76 -8.82 -4.57
CA ARG A 97 -9.84 -8.65 -3.45
C ARG A 97 -8.46 -8.18 -3.91
N TYR A 98 -7.88 -8.80 -4.95
CA TYR A 98 -6.60 -8.34 -5.51
C TYR A 98 -6.68 -6.91 -6.05
N ARG A 99 -7.81 -6.50 -6.63
CA ARG A 99 -8.03 -5.11 -7.07
C ARG A 99 -8.07 -4.13 -5.90
N VAL A 100 -8.78 -4.46 -4.81
CA VAL A 100 -8.82 -3.61 -3.61
C VAL A 100 -7.41 -3.49 -3.02
N ILE A 101 -6.71 -4.61 -2.84
CA ILE A 101 -5.33 -4.63 -2.34
C ILE A 101 -4.41 -3.76 -3.21
N ALA A 102 -4.47 -3.91 -4.53
CA ALA A 102 -3.63 -3.13 -5.45
C ALA A 102 -3.91 -1.62 -5.36
N MET A 103 -5.17 -1.19 -5.22
CA MET A 103 -5.54 0.22 -5.05
C MET A 103 -5.11 0.78 -3.69
N VAL A 104 -5.34 0.04 -2.61
CA VAL A 104 -4.95 0.49 -1.25
C VAL A 104 -3.42 0.55 -1.15
N LEU A 105 -2.71 -0.42 -1.74
CA LEU A 105 -1.25 -0.42 -1.82
C LEU A 105 -0.74 0.80 -2.59
N GLU A 106 -1.31 1.09 -3.76
CA GLU A 106 -0.94 2.25 -4.56
C GLU A 106 -1.18 3.57 -3.80
N LEU A 107 -2.34 3.73 -3.15
CA LEU A 107 -2.63 4.91 -2.33
C LEU A 107 -1.62 5.06 -1.19
N GLY A 108 -1.27 3.94 -0.53
CA GLY A 108 -0.25 3.91 0.52
C GLY A 108 1.12 4.36 0.02
N ILE A 109 1.54 3.85 -1.15
CA ILE A 109 2.79 4.23 -1.80
C ILE A 109 2.77 5.71 -2.18
N ILE A 110 1.66 6.23 -2.71
CA ILE A 110 1.55 7.65 -3.10
C ILE A 110 1.76 8.55 -1.88
N VAL A 111 1.01 8.32 -0.81
CA VAL A 111 1.11 9.15 0.41
C VAL A 111 2.54 9.08 0.98
N HIS A 112 3.09 7.88 1.09
CA HIS A 112 4.45 7.65 1.59
C HIS A 112 5.51 8.37 0.73
N SER A 113 5.42 8.23 -0.59
CA SER A 113 6.37 8.78 -1.56
C SER A 113 6.36 10.30 -1.60
N VAL A 114 5.20 10.95 -1.42
CA VAL A 114 5.12 12.42 -1.31
C VAL A 114 5.87 12.90 -0.08
N VAL A 115 5.66 12.25 1.07
CA VAL A 115 6.26 12.67 2.34
C VAL A 115 7.79 12.51 2.30
N ILE A 116 8.29 11.36 1.83
CA ILE A 116 9.74 11.17 1.61
C ILE A 116 10.28 12.25 0.66
N GLY A 117 9.63 12.43 -0.50
CA GLY A 117 10.08 13.37 -1.52
C GLY A 117 10.17 14.79 -0.97
N LEU A 118 9.15 15.24 -0.23
CA LEU A 118 9.10 16.55 0.42
C LEU A 118 10.30 16.73 1.36
N SER A 119 10.53 15.78 2.27
CA SER A 119 11.65 15.83 3.23
C SER A 119 13.02 15.81 2.54
N LEU A 120 13.18 15.01 1.49
CA LEU A 120 14.41 15.00 0.69
C LEU A 120 14.63 16.35 -0.01
N GLY A 121 13.59 16.92 -0.62
CA GLY A 121 13.67 18.18 -1.35
C GLY A 121 13.90 19.40 -0.47
N ALA A 122 13.44 19.37 0.78
CA ALA A 122 13.66 20.43 1.76
C ALA A 122 14.98 20.30 2.53
N SER A 123 15.71 19.18 2.38
CA SER A 123 16.99 18.96 3.03
C SER A 123 18.10 19.86 2.48
N ASN A 124 18.94 20.39 3.38
CA ASN A 124 20.06 21.27 3.02
C ASN A 124 21.44 20.58 3.08
N ASN A 125 21.50 19.31 3.51
CA ASN A 125 22.77 18.60 3.68
C ASN A 125 23.14 17.77 2.44
N THR A 126 24.02 18.32 1.60
CA THR A 126 24.42 17.71 0.32
C THR A 126 25.09 16.35 0.47
N CYS A 127 25.75 16.07 1.59
CA CYS A 127 26.39 14.78 1.86
C CYS A 127 25.34 13.69 2.15
N SER A 128 24.32 14.01 2.93
CA SER A 128 23.18 13.13 3.21
C SER A 128 22.31 12.92 1.97
N ILE A 129 22.04 13.98 1.20
CA ILE A 129 21.21 13.91 -0.02
C ILE A 129 21.76 12.91 -1.04
N LYS A 130 23.08 12.86 -1.28
CA LYS A 130 23.67 11.94 -2.26
C LYS A 130 23.49 10.47 -1.88
N GLY A 131 23.72 10.13 -0.60
CA GLY A 131 23.49 8.78 -0.08
C GLY A 131 22.01 8.43 -0.09
N LEU A 132 21.17 9.34 0.40
CA LEU A 132 19.72 9.16 0.49
C LEU A 132 19.06 8.97 -0.88
N VAL A 133 19.47 9.72 -1.92
CA VAL A 133 18.97 9.52 -3.29
C VAL A 133 19.32 8.13 -3.82
N ALA A 134 20.56 7.68 -3.63
CA ALA A 134 20.96 6.34 -4.05
C ALA A 134 20.17 5.24 -3.30
N ALA A 135 19.97 5.41 -1.99
CA ALA A 135 19.18 4.48 -1.18
C ALA A 135 17.72 4.46 -1.65
N LEU A 136 17.14 5.62 -1.92
CA LEU A 136 15.77 5.77 -2.40
C LEU A 136 15.56 5.17 -3.78
N CYS A 137 16.54 5.24 -4.70
CA CYS A 137 16.44 4.56 -5.99
C CYS A 137 16.29 3.04 -5.83
N PHE A 138 17.10 2.42 -4.97
CA PHE A 138 16.95 0.98 -4.68
C PHE A 138 15.63 0.69 -3.96
N HIS A 139 15.18 1.59 -3.08
CA HIS A 139 13.94 1.42 -2.31
C HIS A 139 12.75 1.43 -3.26
N GLN A 140 12.70 2.43 -4.15
CA GLN A 140 11.69 2.57 -5.18
C GLN A 140 11.70 1.39 -6.16
N MET A 141 12.87 0.81 -6.46
CA MET A 141 12.94 -0.40 -7.27
C MET A 141 12.21 -1.58 -6.62
N PHE A 142 12.42 -1.82 -5.32
CA PHE A 142 11.75 -2.91 -4.60
C PHE A 142 10.25 -2.65 -4.41
N GLU A 143 9.85 -1.42 -4.08
CA GLU A 143 8.43 -1.05 -4.00
C GLU A 143 7.73 -1.18 -5.35
N GLY A 144 8.39 -0.78 -6.44
CA GLY A 144 7.85 -0.90 -7.80
C GLY A 144 7.67 -2.35 -8.24
N MET A 145 8.58 -3.24 -7.87
CA MET A 145 8.41 -4.69 -8.10
C MET A 145 7.22 -5.26 -7.33
N GLY A 146 7.03 -4.86 -6.06
CA GLY A 146 5.88 -5.27 -5.24
C GLY A 146 4.55 -4.79 -5.81
N LEU A 147 4.45 -3.50 -6.15
CA LEU A 147 3.26 -2.92 -6.79
C LEU A 147 2.98 -3.57 -8.15
N GLY A 148 4.01 -3.78 -8.97
CA GLY A 148 3.90 -4.46 -10.25
C GLY A 148 3.32 -5.87 -10.12
N GLY A 149 3.75 -6.63 -9.10
CA GLY A 149 3.16 -7.94 -8.77
C GLY A 149 1.66 -7.86 -8.47
N CYS A 150 1.23 -6.87 -7.68
CA CYS A 150 -0.18 -6.66 -7.35
C CYS A 150 -1.01 -6.25 -8.58
N ILE A 151 -0.48 -5.35 -9.41
CA ILE A 151 -1.12 -4.92 -10.66
C ILE A 151 -1.32 -6.09 -11.64
N LEU A 152 -0.36 -7.01 -11.69
CA LEU A 152 -0.46 -8.22 -12.51
C LEU A 152 -1.57 -9.15 -12.01
N GLN A 153 -1.68 -9.34 -10.69
CA GLN A 153 -2.73 -10.18 -10.08
C GLN A 153 -4.14 -9.57 -10.18
N ALA A 154 -4.24 -8.24 -10.21
CA ALA A 154 -5.53 -7.53 -10.28
C ALA A 154 -6.20 -7.53 -11.68
N GLU A 155 -5.50 -8.07 -12.71
CA GLU A 155 -5.97 -8.20 -14.09
C GLU A 155 -6.62 -6.92 -14.65
N TYR A 156 -6.01 -5.76 -14.39
CA TYR A 156 -6.52 -4.49 -14.89
C TYR A 156 -6.34 -4.33 -16.42
N LYS A 157 -7.23 -3.53 -17.02
CA LYS A 157 -7.05 -3.03 -18.40
C LYS A 157 -5.75 -2.21 -18.49
N PHE A 158 -5.14 -2.20 -19.67
CA PHE A 158 -3.86 -1.52 -19.91
C PHE A 158 -3.85 -0.05 -19.44
N VAL A 159 -4.93 0.69 -19.69
CA VAL A 159 -5.06 2.10 -19.25
C VAL A 159 -4.90 2.24 -17.74
N LYS A 160 -5.52 1.37 -16.95
CA LYS A 160 -5.38 1.38 -15.49
C LYS A 160 -3.96 1.00 -15.08
N LYS A 161 -3.39 -0.05 -15.66
CA LYS A 161 -1.99 -0.45 -15.39
C LYS A 161 -1.01 0.70 -15.67
N ALA A 162 -1.19 1.38 -16.80
CA ALA A 162 -0.39 2.52 -17.20
C ALA A 162 -0.59 3.74 -16.28
N ALA A 163 -1.83 4.03 -15.88
CA ALA A 163 -2.12 5.10 -14.92
C ALA A 163 -1.45 4.83 -13.56
N MET A 164 -1.52 3.58 -13.06
CA MET A 164 -0.90 3.24 -11.79
C MET A 164 0.63 3.35 -11.83
N ALA A 165 1.25 2.85 -12.91
CA ALA A 165 2.67 3.00 -13.13
C ALA A 165 3.10 4.47 -13.27
N PHE A 166 2.26 5.30 -13.90
CA PHE A 166 2.49 6.75 -14.04
C PHE A 166 2.49 7.44 -12.68
N PHE A 167 1.46 7.23 -11.85
CA PHE A 167 1.40 7.84 -10.51
C PHE A 167 2.59 7.40 -9.66
N PHE A 168 2.88 6.09 -9.62
CA PHE A 168 4.07 5.57 -8.95
C PHE A 168 5.37 6.29 -9.33
N SER A 169 5.55 6.56 -10.64
CA SER A 169 6.79 7.17 -11.15
C SER A 169 6.86 8.68 -10.90
N VAL A 170 5.73 9.39 -10.89
CA VAL A 170 5.67 10.85 -10.76
C VAL A 170 5.63 11.32 -9.31
N THR A 171 5.10 10.52 -8.39
CA THR A 171 4.84 10.99 -7.02
C THR A 171 6.10 11.38 -6.25
N THR A 172 7.18 10.58 -6.30
CA THR A 172 8.43 10.91 -5.61
C THR A 172 9.11 12.16 -6.19
N PRO A 173 9.32 12.29 -7.52
CA PRO A 173 9.82 13.52 -8.11
C PRO A 173 8.96 14.76 -7.80
N PHE A 174 7.63 14.60 -7.80
CA PHE A 174 6.71 15.67 -7.42
C PHE A 174 6.92 16.10 -5.96
N GLY A 175 7.05 15.15 -5.03
CA GLY A 175 7.37 15.44 -3.64
C GLY A 175 8.69 16.20 -3.49
N ILE A 176 9.74 15.79 -4.22
CA ILE A 176 11.04 16.48 -4.21
C ILE A 176 10.91 17.92 -4.73
N ALA A 177 10.22 18.12 -5.85
CA ALA A 177 9.99 19.45 -6.41
C ALA A 177 9.20 20.34 -5.43
N LEU A 178 8.19 19.78 -4.76
CA LEU A 178 7.44 20.48 -3.73
C LEU A 178 8.32 20.84 -2.52
N GLY A 179 9.19 19.94 -2.09
CA GLY A 179 10.16 20.18 -1.02
C GLY A 179 11.11 21.32 -1.35
N LEU A 180 11.66 21.32 -2.57
CA LEU A 180 12.52 22.40 -3.08
C LEU A 180 11.79 23.74 -3.15
N ALA A 181 10.53 23.75 -3.61
CA ALA A 181 9.72 24.95 -3.70
C ALA A 181 9.43 25.56 -2.32
N LEU A 182 9.23 24.71 -1.31
CA LEU A 182 8.94 25.13 0.06
C LEU A 182 10.20 25.34 0.91
N ALA A 183 11.39 24.96 0.44
CA ALA A 183 12.64 24.96 1.22
C ALA A 183 12.99 26.31 1.85
N SER A 184 12.57 27.44 1.24
CA SER A 184 12.81 28.78 1.77
C SER A 184 11.93 29.14 2.98
N SER A 185 10.74 28.56 3.06
CA SER A 185 9.73 28.84 4.11
C SER A 185 9.61 27.70 5.12
N TYR A 186 10.02 26.50 4.73
CA TYR A 186 9.94 25.30 5.52
C TYR A 186 11.22 25.09 6.32
N LYS A 187 11.10 25.12 7.64
CA LYS A 187 12.19 24.79 8.57
C LYS A 187 11.92 23.41 9.16
N GLU A 188 12.76 22.44 8.81
CA GLU A 188 12.67 21.05 9.30
C GLU A 188 12.54 20.96 10.84
N ASN A 189 13.26 21.83 11.56
CA ASN A 189 13.25 21.86 13.03
C ASN A 189 12.12 22.72 13.64
N SER A 190 11.20 23.25 12.83
CA SER A 190 10.05 23.99 13.36
C SER A 190 9.05 23.02 13.97
N SER A 191 8.43 23.41 15.09
CA SER A 191 7.46 22.53 15.76
C SER A 191 6.31 22.09 14.84
N ARG A 192 5.87 22.96 13.90
CA ARG A 192 4.82 22.60 12.93
C ARG A 192 5.29 21.53 11.95
N ALA A 193 6.49 21.67 11.39
CA ALA A 193 7.08 20.69 10.48
C ALA A 193 7.23 19.32 11.17
N LEU A 194 7.85 19.31 12.35
CA LEU A 194 8.07 18.10 13.15
C LEU A 194 6.76 17.39 13.49
N ILE A 195 5.73 18.13 13.91
CA ILE A 195 4.42 17.55 14.23
C ILE A 195 3.76 17.00 12.96
N THR A 196 3.66 17.79 11.89
CA THR A 196 2.95 17.37 10.68
C THR A 196 3.63 16.19 10.00
N VAL A 197 4.94 16.28 9.74
CA VAL A 197 5.68 15.20 9.08
C VAL A 197 5.81 13.98 10.00
N GLY A 198 6.02 14.19 11.29
CA GLY A 198 6.05 13.11 12.28
C GLY A 198 4.75 12.32 12.33
N LEU A 199 3.58 12.99 12.34
CA LEU A 199 2.27 12.34 12.31
C LEU A 199 1.97 11.66 10.97
N LEU A 200 2.37 12.28 9.85
CA LEU A 200 2.21 11.68 8.50
C LEU A 200 3.09 10.44 8.33
N ASN A 201 4.32 10.45 8.85
CA ASN A 201 5.20 9.28 8.87
C ASN A 201 4.62 8.18 9.78
N ALA A 202 4.08 8.53 10.95
CA ALA A 202 3.42 7.56 11.81
C ALA A 202 2.24 6.89 11.12
N SER A 203 1.36 7.67 10.48
CA SER A 203 0.19 7.12 9.78
C SER A 203 0.61 6.28 8.57
N SER A 204 1.53 6.78 7.74
CA SER A 204 2.07 6.04 6.60
C SER A 204 2.72 4.72 7.03
N ALA A 205 3.52 4.72 8.10
CA ALA A 205 4.11 3.49 8.64
C ALA A 205 3.05 2.48 9.10
N GLY A 206 2.01 2.94 9.81
CA GLY A 206 0.89 2.09 10.23
C GLY A 206 0.16 1.43 9.06
N LEU A 207 -0.17 2.23 8.04
CA LEU A 207 -0.78 1.73 6.81
C LEU A 207 0.12 0.69 6.13
N LEU A 208 1.40 1.00 5.92
CA LEU A 208 2.34 0.10 5.22
C LEU A 208 2.61 -1.19 6.01
N ILE A 209 2.62 -1.14 7.34
CA ILE A 209 2.71 -2.35 8.18
C ILE A 209 1.49 -3.25 7.96
N TYR A 210 0.29 -2.69 7.96
CA TYR A 210 -0.93 -3.45 7.68
C TYR A 210 -0.87 -4.07 6.28
N MET A 211 -0.55 -3.28 5.25
CA MET A 211 -0.43 -3.75 3.87
C MET A 211 0.58 -4.89 3.74
N ALA A 212 1.76 -4.74 4.35
CA ALA A 212 2.82 -5.74 4.24
C ALA A 212 2.44 -7.06 4.92
N LEU A 213 1.94 -7.00 6.16
CA LEU A 213 1.67 -8.20 6.95
C LEU A 213 0.36 -8.89 6.55
N VAL A 214 -0.71 -8.11 6.37
CA VAL A 214 -2.07 -8.65 6.17
C VAL A 214 -2.38 -8.80 4.69
N ASP A 215 -2.21 -7.74 3.90
CA ASP A 215 -2.68 -7.74 2.51
C ASP A 215 -1.73 -8.47 1.55
N LEU A 216 -0.43 -8.51 1.86
CA LEU A 216 0.56 -9.19 1.05
C LEU A 216 0.99 -10.52 1.67
N LEU A 217 1.70 -10.49 2.81
CA LEU A 217 2.30 -11.70 3.37
C LEU A 217 1.26 -12.72 3.82
N ALA A 218 0.23 -12.33 4.58
CA ALA A 218 -0.79 -13.28 5.00
C ALA A 218 -1.58 -13.83 3.80
N ALA A 219 -1.92 -12.99 2.82
CA ALA A 219 -2.60 -13.42 1.60
C ALA A 219 -1.79 -14.48 0.81
N ASP A 220 -0.49 -14.24 0.61
CA ASP A 220 0.40 -15.15 -0.14
C ASP A 220 0.69 -16.44 0.64
N PHE A 221 1.02 -16.33 1.93
CA PHE A 221 1.40 -17.49 2.75
C PHE A 221 0.21 -18.36 3.13
N MET A 222 -0.99 -17.81 3.31
CA MET A 222 -2.21 -18.58 3.59
C MET A 222 -2.87 -19.10 2.30
N GLY A 223 -2.36 -18.75 1.13
CA GLY A 223 -2.84 -19.24 -0.15
C GLY A 223 -2.58 -20.74 -0.37
N PRO A 224 -3.42 -21.43 -1.16
CA PRO A 224 -3.36 -22.88 -1.36
C PRO A 224 -2.02 -23.35 -1.96
N LYS A 225 -1.37 -22.49 -2.77
CA LYS A 225 -0.09 -22.80 -3.42
C LYS A 225 1.06 -22.96 -2.43
N LEU A 226 1.16 -22.07 -1.43
CA LEU A 226 2.20 -22.15 -0.40
C LEU A 226 1.82 -23.19 0.65
N GLN A 227 0.56 -23.25 1.08
CA GLN A 227 0.09 -24.24 2.05
C GLN A 227 0.24 -25.70 1.56
N GLY A 228 0.23 -25.93 0.25
CA GLY A 228 0.47 -27.25 -0.33
C GLY A 228 1.94 -27.71 -0.36
N SER A 229 2.91 -26.86 0.00
CA SER A 229 4.34 -27.21 -0.10
C SER A 229 5.21 -26.51 0.95
N VAL A 230 5.60 -27.26 1.99
CA VAL A 230 6.51 -26.78 3.05
C VAL A 230 7.86 -26.31 2.47
N LYS A 231 8.37 -26.98 1.43
CA LYS A 231 9.61 -26.57 0.76
C LYS A 231 9.50 -25.19 0.12
N LEU A 232 8.33 -24.88 -0.47
CA LEU A 232 8.07 -23.55 -1.03
C LEU A 232 7.91 -22.51 0.08
N GLN A 233 7.19 -22.84 1.16
CA GLN A 233 7.04 -21.94 2.32
C GLN A 233 8.39 -21.54 2.92
N ILE A 234 9.29 -22.50 3.18
CA ILE A 234 10.61 -22.20 3.73
C ILE A 234 11.40 -21.28 2.79
N LYS A 235 11.38 -21.55 1.47
CA LYS A 235 12.03 -20.68 0.49
C LYS A 235 11.45 -19.26 0.50
N SER A 236 10.12 -19.13 0.59
CA SER A 236 9.46 -17.83 0.68
C SER A 236 9.81 -17.10 1.97
N TYR A 237 9.86 -17.77 3.12
CA TYR A 237 10.29 -17.16 4.38
C TYR A 237 11.73 -16.65 4.31
N VAL A 238 12.64 -17.43 3.75
CA VAL A 238 14.03 -16.99 3.54
C VAL A 238 14.06 -15.75 2.64
N ALA A 239 13.29 -15.71 1.56
CA ALA A 239 13.21 -14.55 0.68
C ALA A 239 12.66 -13.30 1.40
N VAL A 240 11.63 -13.45 2.24
CA VAL A 240 11.08 -12.35 3.06
C VAL A 240 12.11 -11.82 4.05
N LEU A 241 12.84 -12.70 4.74
CA LEU A 241 13.89 -12.30 5.67
C LEU A 241 15.07 -11.61 4.97
N LEU A 242 15.46 -12.09 3.77
CA LEU A 242 16.47 -11.42 2.94
C LEU A 242 16.00 -10.04 2.50
N GLY A 243 14.74 -9.89 2.09
CA GLY A 243 14.14 -8.60 1.76
C GLY A 243 14.14 -7.64 2.95
N ALA A 244 13.65 -8.09 4.11
CA ALA A 244 13.64 -7.30 5.34
C ALA A 244 15.06 -6.89 5.79
N GLY A 245 16.03 -7.80 5.68
CA GLY A 245 17.44 -7.53 5.94
C GLY A 245 18.02 -6.50 4.97
N GLY A 246 17.75 -6.64 3.67
CA GLY A 246 18.16 -5.70 2.64
C GLY A 246 17.62 -4.28 2.90
N MET A 247 16.32 -4.15 3.17
CA MET A 247 15.71 -2.86 3.49
C MET A 247 16.27 -2.24 4.78
N SER A 248 16.67 -3.07 5.76
CA SER A 248 17.29 -2.60 7.01
C SER A 248 18.71 -2.09 6.78
N LEU A 249 19.50 -2.76 5.93
CA LEU A 249 20.84 -2.31 5.56
C LEU A 249 20.79 -0.98 4.80
N MET A 250 19.82 -0.84 3.89
CA MET A 250 19.60 0.43 3.17
C MET A 250 19.21 1.55 4.12
N ALA A 251 18.31 1.30 5.08
CA ALA A 251 17.93 2.29 6.09
C ALA A 251 19.10 2.72 6.98
N LYS A 252 20.07 1.84 7.25
CA LYS A 252 21.29 2.18 7.99
C LYS A 252 22.27 3.01 7.15
N TRP A 253 22.25 2.83 5.83
CA TRP A 253 23.19 3.45 4.91
C TRP A 253 22.74 4.83 4.40
N ALA A 254 21.42 5.04 4.32
CA ALA A 254 20.77 6.31 4.02
C ALA A 254 20.99 7.35 5.13
#